data_AF-A0A0F9M1Q8-F1
#
_entry.id   AF-A0A0F9M1Q8-F1
#
_cell.length_a   1.000
_cell.length_b   1.000
_cell.length_c   1.000
_cell.angle_alpha   90.00
_cell.angle_beta   90.00
_cell.angle_gamma   90.00
#
_symmetry.space_group_name_H-M   'P 1'
#
loop_
_entity.id
_entity.type
_entity.pdbx_description
1 polymer ?
#
loop_
_entity_poly.entity_id
_entity_poly.type
_entity_poly.pdbx_seq_one_letter_code
_entity_poly.pdbx_strand_id
1 'polypeptide(L)'
;MTSTDLINWLLENGGPVIRYKTATELATDQVKIDVEKLRSDLLKSEIVQKWLQLNPVSKLPGIYALHHSRSSIYENLMNKLIQLGLNSTFKAYDKFAQESLEILRTLMNLHNIFLKPFLISLILSFLCRSGYENEELVRLALDRRFDALKDFVQLKKLDFSWSLYGIWRKQTGKEMGRNRINFLDGEN
;
A
#
# COMPACT_ATOMS: atom_id res chain seq x y z
N MET A 1 -5.19 25.18 22.49
CA MET A 1 -5.46 23.73 22.54
C MET A 1 -4.13 23.03 22.35
N THR A 2 -3.67 22.28 23.37
CA THR A 2 -2.40 21.55 23.30
C THR A 2 -2.56 20.26 22.49
N SER A 3 -1.44 19.65 22.09
CA SER A 3 -1.48 18.34 21.40
C SER A 3 -2.14 17.27 22.27
N THR A 4 -1.91 17.29 23.58
CA THR A 4 -2.54 16.39 24.55
C THR A 4 -4.05 16.61 24.63
N ASP A 5 -4.52 17.86 24.63
CA ASP A 5 -5.96 18.17 24.62
C ASP A 5 -6.64 17.62 23.36
N LEU A 6 -5.97 17.71 22.19
CA LEU A 6 -6.49 17.16 20.95
C LEU A 6 -6.56 15.64 20.96
N ILE A 7 -5.52 14.96 21.47
CA ILE A 7 -5.50 13.50 21.60
C ILE A 7 -6.65 13.04 22.49
N ASN A 8 -6.82 13.65 23.66
CA ASN A 8 -7.91 13.32 24.59
C ASN A 8 -9.28 13.56 23.94
N TRP A 9 -9.45 14.70 23.26
CA TRP A 9 -10.70 15.00 22.56
C TRP A 9 -11.02 13.95 21.48
N LEU A 10 -10.03 13.51 20.70
CA LEU A 10 -10.20 12.47 19.68
C LEU A 10 -10.53 11.10 20.29
N LEU A 11 -9.92 10.76 21.43
CA LEU A 11 -10.22 9.52 22.16
C LEU A 11 -11.64 9.54 22.75
N GLU A 12 -12.12 10.69 23.20
CA GLU A 12 -13.45 10.85 23.78
C GLU A 12 -14.54 10.94 22.71
N ASN A 13 -14.31 11.65 21.61
CA ASN A 13 -15.34 12.02 20.64
C ASN A 13 -15.23 11.29 19.30
N GLY A 14 -14.08 10.66 19.02
CA GLY A 14 -13.87 9.94 17.77
C GLY A 14 -14.70 8.66 17.66
N GLY A 15 -14.99 8.22 16.43
CA GLY A 15 -15.49 6.87 16.18
C GLY A 15 -14.42 5.79 16.43
N PRO A 16 -14.78 4.48 16.42
CA PRO A 16 -13.87 3.39 16.79
C PRO A 16 -12.52 3.40 16.05
N VAL A 17 -12.53 3.69 14.74
CA VAL A 17 -11.32 3.82 13.90
C VAL A 17 -10.42 4.95 14.40
N ILE A 18 -11.00 6.14 14.63
CA ILE A 18 -10.24 7.31 15.07
C ILE A 18 -9.68 7.09 16.46
N ARG A 19 -10.47 6.55 17.38
CA ARG A 19 -10.01 6.25 18.75
C ARG A 19 -8.86 5.26 18.74
N TYR A 20 -9.00 4.14 18.03
CA TYR A 20 -7.95 3.13 17.94
C TYR A 20 -6.66 3.70 17.35
N LYS A 21 -6.74 4.36 16.18
CA LYS A 21 -5.56 4.95 15.54
C LYS A 21 -4.92 6.06 16.37
N THR A 22 -5.72 6.87 17.05
CA THR A 22 -5.19 7.90 17.95
C THR A 22 -4.40 7.24 19.07
N ALA A 23 -4.93 6.19 19.68
CA ALA A 23 -4.26 5.45 20.74
C ALA A 23 -2.97 4.76 20.27
N THR A 24 -2.93 4.19 19.07
CA THR A 24 -1.79 3.39 18.61
C THR A 24 -0.73 4.18 17.83
N GLU A 25 -1.07 5.36 17.31
CA GLU A 25 -0.15 6.13 16.45
C GLU A 25 0.19 7.53 16.98
N LEU A 26 -0.66 8.12 17.82
CA LEU A 26 -0.51 9.51 18.27
C LEU A 26 -0.33 9.64 19.78
N ALA A 27 -0.96 8.76 20.57
CA ALA A 27 -0.82 8.78 22.01
C ALA A 27 0.61 8.38 22.40
N THR A 28 1.22 9.18 23.26
CA THR A 28 2.50 8.85 23.90
C THR A 28 2.27 7.95 25.11
N ASP A 29 3.31 7.26 25.58
CA ASP A 29 3.27 6.30 26.70
C ASP A 29 2.70 6.85 28.03
N GLN A 30 2.46 8.15 28.11
CA GLN A 30 1.94 8.84 29.29
C GLN A 30 0.43 8.68 29.49
N VAL A 31 -0.32 8.29 28.45
CA VAL A 31 -1.78 8.10 28.56
C VAL A 31 -2.07 6.62 28.79
N LYS A 32 -2.67 6.29 29.93
CA LYS A 32 -3.17 4.93 30.19
C LYS A 32 -4.42 4.69 29.32
N ILE A 33 -4.23 4.06 28.17
CA ILE A 33 -5.30 3.72 27.24
C ILE A 33 -5.49 2.20 27.22
N ASP A 34 -6.73 1.75 27.36
CA ASP A 34 -7.10 0.34 27.18
C ASP A 34 -7.19 0.01 25.68
N VAL A 35 -6.03 -0.32 25.09
CA VAL A 35 -5.91 -0.63 23.66
C VAL A 35 -6.72 -1.88 23.28
N GLU A 36 -6.85 -2.86 24.17
CA GLU A 36 -7.60 -4.09 23.88
C GLU A 36 -9.10 -3.81 23.78
N LYS A 37 -9.65 -2.94 24.62
CA LYS A 37 -11.03 -2.48 24.47
C LYS A 37 -11.21 -1.75 23.14
N LEU A 38 -10.32 -0.83 22.79
CA LEU A 38 -10.38 -0.11 21.51
C LEU A 38 -10.27 -1.06 20.30
N ARG A 39 -9.45 -2.10 20.41
CA ARG A 39 -9.33 -3.17 19.41
C ARG A 39 -10.65 -3.92 19.22
N SER A 40 -11.29 -4.31 20.33
CA SER A 40 -12.63 -4.93 20.31
C SER A 40 -13.67 -4.01 19.66
N ASP A 41 -13.68 -2.74 20.04
CA ASP A 41 -14.65 -1.76 19.54
C ASP A 41 -14.45 -1.49 18.04
N LEU A 42 -13.20 -1.43 17.58
CA LEU A 42 -12.86 -1.32 16.16
C LEU A 42 -13.45 -2.48 15.36
N LEU A 43 -13.21 -3.71 15.82
CA LEU A 43 -13.72 -4.92 15.18
C LEU A 43 -15.24 -4.96 15.15
N LYS A 44 -15.93 -4.41 16.15
CA LYS A 44 -17.40 -4.35 16.17
C LYS A 44 -17.97 -3.23 15.30
N SER A 45 -17.16 -2.30 14.81
CA SER A 45 -17.65 -1.17 14.01
C SER A 45 -18.25 -1.64 12.68
N GLU A 46 -19.39 -1.07 12.32
CA GLU A 46 -20.12 -1.44 11.09
C GLU A 46 -19.25 -1.28 9.84
N ILE A 47 -18.43 -0.23 9.79
CA ILE A 47 -17.55 0.03 8.66
C ILE A 47 -16.49 -1.07 8.54
N VAL A 48 -15.86 -1.50 9.64
CA VAL A 48 -14.85 -2.57 9.61
C VAL A 48 -15.50 -3.89 9.23
N GLN A 49 -16.65 -4.22 9.82
CA GLN A 49 -17.39 -5.45 9.49
C GLN A 49 -17.78 -5.49 8.01
N LYS A 50 -18.27 -4.38 7.45
CA LYS A 50 -18.59 -4.27 6.03
C LYS A 50 -17.41 -4.62 5.12
N TRP A 51 -16.20 -4.16 5.45
CA TRP A 51 -15.01 -4.44 4.65
C TRP A 51 -14.46 -5.85 4.88
N LEU A 52 -14.51 -6.37 6.12
CA LEU A 52 -14.11 -7.74 6.43
C LEU A 52 -14.99 -8.81 5.74
N GLN A 53 -16.26 -8.48 5.45
CA GLN A 53 -17.18 -9.36 4.74
C GLN A 53 -16.93 -9.40 3.23
N LEU A 54 -16.13 -8.48 2.67
CA LEU A 54 -15.77 -8.52 1.26
C LEU A 54 -14.73 -9.61 1.02
N ASN A 55 -14.99 -10.47 0.03
CA ASN A 55 -13.98 -11.38 -0.48
C ASN A 55 -13.31 -10.75 -1.70
N PRO A 56 -11.97 -10.83 -1.83
CA PRO A 56 -11.31 -10.40 -3.05
C PRO A 56 -11.80 -11.24 -4.23
N VAL A 57 -12.09 -10.56 -5.34
CA VAL A 57 -12.83 -11.12 -6.49
C VAL A 57 -12.05 -12.22 -7.24
N SER A 58 -10.77 -12.43 -6.97
CA SER A 58 -9.93 -13.26 -7.85
C SER A 58 -8.90 -14.10 -7.11
N LYS A 59 -8.93 -15.40 -7.39
CA LYS A 59 -7.86 -16.36 -7.06
C LYS A 59 -6.68 -16.32 -8.04
N LEU A 60 -6.80 -15.57 -9.15
CA LEU A 60 -5.81 -15.53 -10.22
C LEU A 60 -5.09 -14.17 -10.29
N PRO A 61 -3.75 -14.13 -10.46
CA PRO A 61 -2.94 -12.92 -10.42
C PRO A 61 -2.97 -12.14 -11.75
N GLY A 62 -4.15 -11.72 -12.19
CA GLY A 62 -4.31 -10.81 -13.33
C GLY A 62 -4.26 -9.34 -12.90
N ILE A 63 -3.84 -8.43 -13.80
CA ILE A 63 -3.80 -7.00 -13.46
C ILE A 63 -5.18 -6.45 -13.06
N TYR A 64 -6.24 -6.80 -13.80
CA TYR A 64 -7.60 -6.34 -13.48
C TYR A 64 -8.18 -6.93 -12.20
N ALA A 65 -7.58 -8.02 -11.72
CA ALA A 65 -7.92 -8.69 -10.47
C ALA A 65 -7.28 -7.98 -9.26
N LEU A 66 -6.10 -7.39 -9.48
CA LEU A 66 -5.30 -6.75 -8.43
C LEU A 66 -5.39 -5.21 -8.42
N HIS A 67 -5.66 -4.59 -9.57
CA HIS A 67 -5.64 -3.14 -9.79
C HIS A 67 -6.81 -2.71 -10.69
N HIS A 68 -7.81 -2.06 -10.09
CA HIS A 68 -9.00 -1.50 -10.75
C HIS A 68 -9.76 -0.62 -9.74
N SER A 69 -10.66 0.23 -10.20
CA SER A 69 -11.47 1.15 -9.36
C SER A 69 -12.56 0.53 -8.47
N ARG A 70 -12.82 -0.79 -8.55
CA ARG A 70 -13.92 -1.41 -7.76
C ARG A 70 -13.46 -1.70 -6.33
N SER A 71 -14.33 -1.53 -5.35
CA SER A 71 -13.99 -1.70 -3.92
C SER A 71 -13.54 -3.11 -3.53
N SER A 72 -14.08 -4.15 -4.18
CA SER A 72 -13.73 -5.56 -3.93
C SER A 72 -12.43 -6.02 -4.58
N ILE A 73 -11.75 -5.11 -5.27
CA ILE A 73 -10.45 -5.36 -5.89
C ILE A 73 -9.39 -5.31 -4.80
N TYR A 74 -8.42 -6.21 -4.93
CA TYR A 74 -7.36 -6.42 -3.93
C TYR A 74 -6.77 -5.12 -3.41
N GLU A 75 -6.26 -4.23 -4.27
CA GLU A 75 -5.65 -2.97 -3.87
C GLU A 75 -6.57 -2.12 -2.98
N ASN A 76 -7.82 -1.93 -3.39
CA ASN A 76 -8.77 -1.09 -2.67
C ASN A 76 -9.18 -1.71 -1.35
N LEU A 77 -9.44 -3.02 -1.34
CA LEU A 77 -9.78 -3.78 -0.16
C LEU A 77 -8.65 -3.72 0.87
N MET A 78 -7.43 -4.08 0.47
CA MET A 78 -6.27 -4.11 1.37
C MET A 78 -5.92 -2.73 1.89
N ASN A 79 -5.88 -1.72 1.00
CA ASN A 79 -5.63 -0.34 1.41
C ASN A 79 -6.68 0.13 2.43
N LYS A 80 -7.96 -0.21 2.22
CA LYS A 80 -9.01 0.23 3.12
C LYS A 80 -8.98 -0.46 4.47
N LEU A 81 -8.73 -1.78 4.52
CA LEU A 81 -8.57 -2.51 5.78
C LEU A 81 -7.41 -1.93 6.61
N ILE A 82 -6.27 -1.64 5.97
CA ILE A 82 -5.12 -1.00 6.62
C ILE A 82 -5.46 0.43 7.09
N GLN A 83 -6.13 1.23 6.26
CA GLN A 83 -6.58 2.57 6.65
C GLN A 83 -7.53 2.56 7.85
N LEU A 84 -8.34 1.51 8.01
CA LEU A 84 -9.21 1.33 9.17
C LEU A 84 -8.45 0.86 10.42
N GLY A 85 -7.15 0.58 10.32
CA GLY A 85 -6.29 0.19 11.44
C GLY A 85 -6.04 -1.31 11.57
N LEU A 86 -6.49 -2.14 10.64
CA LEU A 86 -6.23 -3.58 10.67
C LEU A 86 -4.82 -3.89 10.17
N ASN A 87 -4.15 -4.81 10.86
CA ASN A 87 -2.78 -5.25 10.61
C ASN A 87 -2.56 -6.66 11.19
N SER A 88 -1.31 -7.14 11.23
CA SER A 88 -0.91 -8.46 11.73
C SER A 88 -1.26 -8.74 13.19
N THR A 89 -1.64 -7.73 13.98
CA THR A 89 -2.13 -7.94 15.35
C THR A 89 -3.60 -8.36 15.40
N PHE A 90 -4.31 -8.33 14.27
CA PHE A 90 -5.72 -8.71 14.18
C PHE A 90 -5.88 -10.04 13.45
N LYS A 91 -6.28 -11.09 14.17
CA LYS A 91 -6.60 -12.41 13.58
C LYS A 91 -7.62 -12.35 12.43
N ALA A 92 -8.54 -11.39 12.47
CA ALA A 92 -9.52 -11.18 11.41
C ALA A 92 -8.88 -10.73 10.08
N TYR A 93 -7.68 -10.14 10.12
CA TYR A 93 -6.92 -9.72 8.97
C TYR A 93 -6.09 -10.85 8.34
N ASP A 94 -5.72 -11.87 9.13
CA ASP A 94 -4.82 -12.96 8.71
C ASP A 94 -5.26 -13.64 7.41
N LYS A 95 -6.57 -13.87 7.23
CA LYS A 95 -7.09 -14.46 5.99
C LYS A 95 -6.66 -13.67 4.75
N PHE A 96 -6.73 -12.34 4.80
CA PHE A 96 -6.36 -11.47 3.68
C PHE A 96 -4.84 -11.44 3.46
N ALA A 97 -4.06 -11.50 4.54
CA ALA A 97 -2.61 -11.63 4.45
C ALA A 97 -2.19 -12.97 3.84
N GLN A 98 -2.83 -14.07 4.23
CA GLN A 98 -2.58 -15.39 3.66
C GLN A 98 -2.92 -15.44 2.16
N GLU A 99 -4.06 -14.90 1.76
CA GLU A 99 -4.41 -14.79 0.34
C GLU A 99 -3.39 -13.95 -0.44
N SER A 100 -2.87 -12.87 0.17
CA SER A 100 -1.81 -12.04 -0.41
C SER A 100 -0.50 -12.82 -0.58
N LEU A 101 -0.11 -13.63 0.42
CA LEU A 101 1.08 -14.48 0.38
C LEU A 101 0.96 -15.55 -0.72
N GLU A 102 -0.21 -16.14 -0.91
CA GLU A 102 -0.45 -17.09 -2.00
C GLU A 102 -0.35 -16.44 -3.39
N ILE A 103 -0.91 -15.23 -3.55
CA ILE A 103 -0.77 -14.44 -4.78
C ILE A 103 0.70 -14.11 -5.04
N LEU A 104 1.43 -13.68 -4.01
CA LEU A 104 2.86 -13.38 -4.11
C LEU A 104 3.66 -14.60 -4.54
N ARG A 105 3.44 -15.76 -3.90
CA ARG A 105 4.10 -17.03 -4.24
C ARG A 105 3.86 -17.39 -5.71
N THR A 106 2.61 -17.28 -6.14
CA THR A 106 2.22 -17.55 -7.53
C THR A 106 2.94 -16.61 -8.49
N LEU A 107 2.93 -15.29 -8.23
CA LEU A 107 3.62 -14.30 -9.04
C LEU A 107 5.13 -14.56 -9.10
N MET A 108 5.76 -14.93 -7.99
CA MET A 108 7.20 -15.22 -7.94
C MET A 108 7.58 -16.40 -8.85
N ASN A 109 6.72 -17.41 -8.96
CA ASN A 109 6.94 -18.61 -9.78
C ASN A 109 6.52 -18.47 -11.25
N LEU A 110 5.73 -17.45 -11.60
CA LEU A 110 5.34 -17.21 -13.00
C LEU A 110 6.48 -16.60 -13.82
N HIS A 111 6.67 -17.09 -15.04
CA HIS A 111 7.61 -16.54 -16.03
C HIS A 111 6.88 -15.65 -17.04
N ASN A 112 7.59 -14.69 -17.65
CA ASN A 112 7.13 -13.91 -18.83
C ASN A 112 5.88 -13.03 -18.65
N ILE A 113 5.58 -12.54 -17.45
CA ILE A 113 4.53 -11.55 -17.24
C ILE A 113 5.14 -10.15 -17.18
N PHE A 114 4.85 -9.32 -18.19
CA PHE A 114 5.40 -7.95 -18.30
C PHE A 114 5.15 -7.10 -17.04
N LEU A 115 3.97 -7.22 -16.44
CA LEU A 115 3.58 -6.44 -15.26
C LEU A 115 3.90 -7.11 -13.92
N LYS A 116 4.59 -8.27 -13.92
CA LYS A 116 4.94 -9.00 -12.69
C LYS A 116 5.68 -8.15 -11.67
N PRO A 117 6.71 -7.34 -12.02
CA PRO A 117 7.41 -6.50 -11.04
C PRO A 117 6.48 -5.50 -10.35
N PHE A 118 5.54 -4.90 -11.11
CA PHE A 118 4.54 -3.99 -10.56
C PHE A 118 3.59 -4.72 -9.60
N LEU A 119 3.04 -5.87 -10.01
CA LEU A 119 2.12 -6.66 -9.20
C LEU A 119 2.76 -7.21 -7.92
N ILE A 120 4.04 -7.57 -7.96
CA ILE A 120 4.80 -7.93 -6.75
C ILE A 120 4.93 -6.72 -5.83
N SER A 121 5.24 -5.53 -6.37
CA SER A 121 5.42 -4.31 -5.57
C SER A 121 4.17 -3.83 -4.84
N LEU A 122 3.09 -3.57 -5.59
CA LEU A 122 1.89 -4.37 -5.42
C LEU A 122 1.53 -4.88 -4.02
N ILE A 123 1.52 -6.20 -3.96
CA ILE A 123 1.30 -7.04 -2.79
C ILE A 123 2.28 -6.71 -1.65
N LEU A 124 3.58 -6.56 -1.95
CA LEU A 124 4.60 -6.31 -0.92
C LEU A 124 4.32 -5.04 -0.13
N SER A 125 3.86 -3.98 -0.80
CA SER A 125 3.55 -2.71 -0.13
C SER A 125 2.47 -2.88 0.94
N PHE A 126 1.46 -3.71 0.69
CA PHE A 126 0.39 -3.96 1.66
C PHE A 126 0.82 -4.92 2.76
N LEU A 127 1.55 -6.00 2.43
CA LEU A 127 2.08 -6.93 3.43
C LEU A 127 3.03 -6.23 4.40
N CYS A 128 3.98 -5.43 3.91
CA CYS A 128 4.88 -4.68 4.79
C CYS A 128 4.14 -3.63 5.62
N ARG A 129 3.21 -2.87 5.02
CA ARG A 129 2.43 -1.85 5.78
C ARG A 129 1.51 -2.45 6.84
N SER A 130 1.17 -3.73 6.72
CA SER A 130 0.32 -4.43 7.68
C SER A 130 1.12 -5.29 8.68
N GLY A 131 2.46 -5.21 8.69
CA GLY A 131 3.28 -5.88 9.70
C GLY A 131 3.67 -7.32 9.37
N TYR A 132 3.69 -7.70 8.08
CA TYR A 132 4.09 -9.03 7.59
C TYR A 132 5.48 -9.04 6.93
N GLU A 133 6.31 -8.02 7.17
CA GLU A 133 7.66 -7.90 6.60
C GLU A 133 8.62 -9.03 7.03
N ASN A 134 8.35 -9.69 8.15
CA ASN A 134 9.16 -10.79 8.67
C ASN A 134 8.81 -12.16 8.08
N GLU A 135 7.72 -12.25 7.29
CA GLU A 135 7.38 -13.47 6.57
C GLU A 135 8.49 -13.83 5.57
N GLU A 136 8.93 -15.09 5.56
CA GLU A 136 10.06 -15.55 4.76
C GLU A 136 9.88 -15.22 3.27
N LEU A 137 8.66 -15.43 2.75
CA LEU A 137 8.33 -15.14 1.35
C LEU A 137 8.42 -13.64 1.03
N VAL A 138 8.00 -12.79 1.96
CA VAL A 138 8.05 -11.33 1.81
C VAL A 138 9.51 -10.87 1.79
N ARG A 139 10.33 -11.37 2.72
CA ARG A 139 11.77 -11.09 2.75
C ARG A 139 12.46 -11.51 1.45
N LEU A 140 12.24 -12.75 1.02
CA LEU A 140 12.82 -13.25 -0.23
C LEU A 140 12.41 -12.40 -1.44
N ALA A 141 11.15 -11.96 -1.50
CA ALA A 141 10.67 -11.10 -2.57
C ALA A 141 11.29 -9.69 -2.52
N LEU A 142 11.46 -9.13 -1.33
CA LEU A 142 12.13 -7.84 -1.11
C LEU A 142 13.61 -7.91 -1.50
N ASP A 143 14.34 -8.94 -1.06
CA ASP A 143 15.76 -9.13 -1.36
C ASP A 143 15.98 -9.20 -2.89
N ARG A 144 15.19 -10.01 -3.60
CA ARG A 144 15.23 -10.08 -5.07
C ARG A 144 14.96 -8.73 -5.75
N ARG A 145 14.12 -7.88 -5.15
CA ARG A 145 13.81 -6.54 -5.69
C ARG A 145 14.95 -5.57 -5.41
N PHE A 146 15.57 -5.62 -4.24
CA PHE A 146 16.73 -4.82 -3.92
C PHE A 146 17.95 -5.21 -4.75
N ASP A 147 18.18 -6.50 -4.98
CA ASP A 147 19.22 -6.99 -5.89
C ASP A 147 18.98 -6.48 -7.31
N ALA A 148 17.75 -6.60 -7.83
CA ALA A 148 17.43 -6.07 -9.15
C ALA A 148 17.61 -4.54 -9.26
N LEU A 149 17.31 -3.80 -8.18
CA LEU A 149 17.55 -2.35 -8.14
C LEU A 149 19.04 -2.04 -8.09
N LYS A 150 19.82 -2.79 -7.30
CA LYS A 150 21.27 -2.66 -7.20
C LYS A 150 21.92 -2.95 -8.55
N ASP A 151 21.54 -4.02 -9.23
CA ASP A 151 22.01 -4.36 -10.57
C ASP A 151 21.65 -3.25 -11.56
N PHE A 152 20.42 -2.73 -11.51
CA PHE A 152 20.00 -1.61 -12.36
C PHE A 152 20.85 -0.35 -12.15
N VAL A 153 21.16 -0.01 -10.89
CA VAL A 153 22.02 1.12 -10.54
C VAL A 153 23.46 0.86 -10.95
N GLN A 154 23.99 -0.35 -10.78
CA GLN A 154 25.37 -0.70 -11.14
C GLN A 154 25.58 -0.74 -12.66
N LEU A 155 24.58 -1.21 -13.41
CA LEU A 155 24.59 -1.21 -14.89
C LEU A 155 24.53 0.20 -15.48
N LYS A 156 24.18 1.21 -14.67
CA LYS A 156 24.10 2.60 -15.11
C LYS A 156 25.01 3.49 -14.26
N LYS A 157 26.15 3.92 -14.83
CA LYS A 157 26.69 5.25 -14.52
C LYS A 157 25.61 6.27 -14.89
N LEU A 158 24.76 6.64 -13.94
CA LEU A 158 23.53 7.38 -14.17
C LEU A 158 23.84 8.87 -14.43
N ASP A 159 24.14 9.22 -15.67
CA ASP A 159 23.68 10.49 -16.23
C ASP A 159 22.21 10.32 -16.60
N PHE A 160 21.33 10.75 -15.71
CA PHE A 160 19.91 10.94 -15.99
C PHE A 160 19.76 12.19 -16.87
N SER A 161 20.13 12.09 -18.15
CA SER A 161 19.83 13.13 -19.12
C SER A 161 19.33 12.49 -20.42
N TRP A 162 18.09 12.83 -20.79
CA TRP A 162 17.54 12.74 -22.14
C TRP A 162 17.44 11.38 -22.88
N SER A 163 17.94 10.26 -22.35
CA SER A 163 17.99 9.02 -23.14
C SER A 163 16.62 8.35 -23.37
N LEU A 164 15.66 8.44 -22.43
CA LEU A 164 14.28 7.97 -22.66
C LEU A 164 13.54 8.81 -23.71
N TYR A 165 13.80 10.12 -23.77
CA TYR A 165 13.29 11.00 -24.83
C TYR A 165 13.88 10.62 -26.20
N GLY A 166 15.18 10.31 -26.24
CA GLY A 166 15.87 9.85 -27.45
C GLY A 166 15.38 8.49 -27.95
N ILE A 167 15.07 7.56 -27.04
CA ILE A 167 14.56 6.23 -27.39
C ILE A 167 13.13 6.32 -27.93
N TRP A 168 12.25 7.10 -27.29
CA TRP A 168 10.87 7.29 -27.76
C TRP A 168 10.80 8.03 -29.11
N ARG A 169 11.64 9.06 -29.32
CA ARG A 169 11.73 9.80 -30.60
C ARG A 169 12.26 8.90 -31.74
N LYS A 170 13.25 8.04 -31.47
CA LYS A 170 13.77 7.07 -32.46
C LYS A 170 12.76 5.98 -32.83
N GLN A 171 11.92 5.54 -31.89
CA GLN A 171 10.96 4.46 -32.15
C GLN A 171 9.68 4.93 -32.85
N THR A 172 9.24 6.18 -32.63
CA THR A 172 7.93 6.64 -33.10
C THR A 172 7.98 7.65 -34.22
N GLY A 173 9.13 8.30 -34.46
CA GLY A 173 9.29 9.37 -35.46
C GLY A 173 8.41 10.61 -35.19
N LYS A 174 7.68 10.65 -34.07
CA LYS A 174 6.75 11.72 -33.72
C LYS A 174 7.36 12.58 -32.62
N GLU A 175 7.36 13.90 -32.81
CA GLU A 175 7.52 14.81 -31.68
C GLU A 175 6.22 14.83 -30.89
N MET A 176 6.30 14.61 -29.58
CA MET A 176 5.16 14.85 -28.71
C MET A 176 4.93 16.37 -28.70
N GLY A 177 3.78 16.80 -29.22
CA GLY A 177 3.41 18.21 -29.27
C GLY A 177 3.57 18.84 -27.90
N ARG A 178 4.40 19.88 -27.82
CA ARG A 178 4.54 20.69 -26.61
C ARG A 178 3.22 21.45 -26.42
N ASN A 179 2.28 20.88 -25.68
CA ASN A 179 1.25 21.69 -25.04
C ASN A 179 1.95 22.48 -23.93
N ARG A 180 2.46 23.67 -24.29
CA ARG A 180 2.84 24.68 -23.30
C ARG A 180 1.56 25.09 -22.59
N ILE A 181 1.40 24.61 -21.37
CA ILE A 181 0.59 25.32 -20.38
C ILE A 181 1.42 26.56 -20.06
N ASN A 182 1.04 27.71 -20.64
CA ASN A 182 1.59 29.00 -20.24
C ASN A 182 1.08 29.26 -18.82
N PHE A 183 1.93 29.00 -17.83
CA PHE A 183 1.80 29.66 -16.54
C PHE A 183 2.23 31.11 -16.73
N LEU A 184 1.34 32.00 -16.36
CA LEU A 184 1.53 33.44 -16.28
C LEU A 184 2.65 33.72 -15.27
N ASP A 185 3.77 34.26 -15.74
CA ASP A 185 4.67 35.02 -14.89
C ASP A 185 4.23 36.49 -14.99
N GLY A 186 3.63 36.96 -13.91
CA GLY A 186 3.61 38.38 -13.56
C GLY A 186 4.88 38.76 -12.81
N GLU A 187 5.13 40.07 -12.75
CA GLU A 187 6.26 40.78 -12.10
C GLU A 187 7.52 40.86 -12.99
N ASN A 188 7.98 42.01 -13.50
CA ASN A 188 7.76 43.44 -13.18
C ASN A 188 7.62 44.29 -14.45
#